data_AF-A0A662JK11-F1
#
_entry.id   AF-A0A662JK11-F1
#
_cell.length_a   1.000
_cell.length_b   1.000
_cell.length_c   1.000
_cell.angle_alpha   90.00
_cell.angle_beta   90.00
_cell.angle_gamma   90.00
#
_symmetry.space_group_name_H-M   'P 1'
#
loop_
_entity.id
_entity.type
_entity.pdbx_description
1 polymer ?
#
loop_
_entity_poly.entity_id
_entity_poly.type
_entity_poly.pdbx_seq_one_letter_code
_entity_poly.pdbx_strand_id
1 'polypeptide(L)' 'SHEPCDEGFEVKHNGRLITIFSRKGYPYFNRCGAYLDIEDLLNVEDAYQLAENFIRVI' A
#
# COMPACT_ATOMS: atom_id res chain seq x y z
N SER A 1 -8.78 12.08 7.62
CA SER A 1 -8.39 11.26 8.77
C SER A 1 -7.40 10.20 8.31
N HIS A 2 -6.41 9.81 9.11
CA HIS A 2 -5.58 8.61 8.85
C HIS A 2 -6.40 7.38 9.26
N GLU A 3 -7.18 6.85 8.32
CA GLU A 3 -7.87 5.58 8.48
C GLU A 3 -6.83 4.45 8.47
N PRO A 4 -6.94 3.45 9.35
CA PRO A 4 -6.07 2.28 9.31
C PRO A 4 -6.27 1.49 8.01
N CYS A 5 -5.20 0.92 7.49
CA CYS A 5 -5.25 -0.05 6.39
C CYS A 5 -4.80 -1.40 6.95
N ASP A 6 -5.74 -2.31 7.19
CA ASP A 6 -5.46 -3.55 7.92
C ASP A 6 -4.37 -4.40 7.24
N GLU A 7 -4.36 -4.41 5.91
CA GLU A 7 -3.37 -5.11 5.08
C GLU A 7 -2.07 -4.31 4.86
N GLY A 8 -1.91 -3.17 5.53
CA GLY A 8 -0.76 -2.28 5.37
C GLY A 8 -0.82 -1.38 4.15
N PHE A 9 -1.81 -1.51 3.27
CA PHE A 9 -2.05 -0.61 2.15
C PHE A 9 -3.52 -0.58 1.72
N GLU A 10 -3.92 0.42 0.94
CA GLU A 10 -5.26 0.52 0.35
C GLU A 10 -5.25 1.33 -0.95
N VAL A 11 -5.89 0.81 -2.01
CA VAL A 11 -6.08 1.52 -3.28
C VAL A 11 -7.47 2.14 -3.34
N LYS A 12 -7.56 3.44 -3.61
CA LYS A 12 -8.82 4.20 -3.70
C LYS A 12 -8.93 4.99 -5.01
N HIS A 13 -10.07 5.65 -5.17
CA HIS A 13 -10.36 6.59 -6.24
C HIS A 13 -10.19 5.99 -7.65
N ASN A 14 -10.62 4.74 -7.84
CA ASN A 14 -10.49 3.99 -9.10
C ASN A 14 -9.04 3.90 -9.56
N GLY A 15 -8.14 3.46 -8.68
CA GLY A 15 -6.72 3.25 -9.02
C GLY A 15 -5.88 4.52 -9.07
N ARG A 16 -6.42 5.68 -8.69
CA ARG A 16 -5.69 6.95 -8.73
C ARG A 16 -4.94 7.27 -7.44
N LEU A 17 -5.21 6.55 -6.37
CA LEU A 17 -4.59 6.77 -5.07
C LEU A 17 -4.24 5.43 -4.43
N ILE A 18 -3.03 5.34 -3.88
CA ILE A 18 -2.65 4.29 -2.96
C ILE A 18 -2.16 4.88 -1.64
N THR A 19 -2.63 4.32 -0.54
CA THR A 19 -2.15 4.62 0.82
C THR A 19 -1.33 3.44 1.29
N ILE A 20 -0.19 3.70 1.94
CA ILE A 20 0.70 2.67 2.49
C ILE A 20 0.96 3.00 3.95
N PHE A 21 0.86 1.99 4.78
CA PHE A 21 1.22 1.99 6.19
C PHE A 21 2.33 0.98 6.42
N SER A 22 3.55 1.44 6.66
CA SER A 22 4.71 0.57 6.96
C SER A 22 4.79 0.14 8.42
N ARG A 23 3.66 0.11 9.12
CA ARG A 23 3.60 -0.18 10.55
C ARG A 23 2.42 -1.09 10.89
N LYS A 24 2.78 -2.22 11.50
CA LYS A 24 1.89 -3.14 12.20
C LYS A 24 1.62 -2.67 13.63
N GLY A 25 0.39 -2.82 14.11
CA GLY A 25 0.02 -2.53 15.50
C GLY A 25 -0.12 -1.04 15.82
N TYR A 26 -0.05 -0.69 17.11
CA TYR A 26 -0.26 0.69 17.63
C TYR A 26 0.55 1.73 16.84
N PRO A 27 0.03 2.92 16.48
CA PRO A 27 -1.24 3.51 16.94
C PRO A 27 -2.45 3.23 16.04
N TYR A 28 -2.22 2.73 14.83
CA TYR A 28 -3.29 2.48 13.86
C TYR A 28 -3.85 1.05 13.94
N PHE A 29 -3.15 0.17 14.67
CA PHE A 29 -3.52 -1.22 14.92
C PHE A 29 -3.74 -2.06 13.65
N ASN A 30 -3.08 -1.68 12.54
CA ASN A 30 -3.07 -2.49 11.32
C ASN A 30 -2.53 -3.89 11.64
N ARG A 31 -3.17 -4.93 11.10
CA ARG A 31 -2.68 -6.30 11.18
C ARG A 31 -1.32 -6.48 10.52
N CYS A 32 -1.07 -5.74 9.44
CA CYS A 32 0.16 -5.77 8.66
C CYS A 32 0.73 -4.36 8.44
N GLY A 33 2.03 -4.28 8.20
CA GLY A 33 2.65 -3.16 7.50
C GLY A 33 2.85 -3.49 6.02
N ALA A 34 3.10 -2.48 5.20
CA ALA A 34 3.53 -2.69 3.83
C ALA A 34 4.54 -1.61 3.39
N TYR A 35 5.30 -1.93 2.33
CA TYR A 35 6.16 -0.97 1.63
C TYR A 35 6.13 -1.25 0.13
N LEU A 36 6.49 -0.23 -0.67
CA LEU A 36 6.73 -0.39 -2.10
C LEU A 36 8.19 -0.73 -2.33
N ASP A 37 8.41 -1.78 -3.10
CA ASP A 37 9.70 -2.31 -3.50
C ASP A 37 9.83 -2.14 -5.01
N ILE A 38 10.29 -0.96 -5.44
CA ILE A 38 10.37 -0.58 -6.87
C ILE A 38 11.83 -0.60 -7.29
N GLU A 39 12.28 -1.73 -7.83
CA GLU A 39 13.63 -1.88 -8.36
C GLU A 39 13.74 -1.37 -9.80
N ASP A 40 12.73 -1.63 -10.63
CA ASP A 40 12.60 -1.13 -12.01
C ASP A 40 11.21 -0.53 -12.25
N LEU A 41 11.17 0.68 -12.79
CA LEU A 41 9.92 1.35 -13.16
C LEU A 41 9.35 0.69 -14.43
N LEU A 42 8.50 -0.32 -14.23
CA LEU A 42 7.58 -0.78 -15.28
C LEU A 42 6.66 0.38 -15.69
N ASN A 43 6.10 0.31 -16.90
CA ASN A 43 5.04 1.23 -17.31
C ASN A 43 3.78 0.94 -16.48
N VAL A 44 3.69 1.56 -15.31
CA VAL A 44 2.56 1.44 -14.39
C VAL A 44 1.57 2.57 -14.66
N GLU A 45 0.34 2.21 -14.98
CA GLU A 45 -0.73 3.13 -15.37
C GLU A 45 -1.63 3.52 -14.19
N ASP A 46 -1.75 2.65 -13.18
CA ASP A 46 -2.58 2.90 -12.01
C ASP A 46 -2.03 2.25 -10.71
N ALA A 47 -2.64 2.62 -9.59
CA ALA A 47 -2.30 2.13 -8.27
C ALA A 47 -2.63 0.65 -8.03
N TYR A 48 -3.52 0.04 -8.82
CA TYR A 48 -3.75 -1.40 -8.71
C TYR A 48 -2.54 -2.17 -9.21
N GLN A 49 -1.95 -1.73 -10.33
CA GLN A 49 -0.71 -2.27 -10.85
C GLN A 49 0.47 -2.03 -9.88
N LEU A 50 0.51 -0.88 -9.19
CA LEU A 50 1.47 -0.68 -8.10
C LEU A 50 1.31 -1.72 -6.99
N ALA A 51 0.08 -1.96 -6.55
CA ALA A 51 -0.22 -2.90 -5.49
C ALA A 51 0.12 -4.36 -5.87
N GLU A 52 -0.18 -4.75 -7.11
CA GLU A 52 0.08 -6.10 -7.60
C GLU A 52 1.57 -6.39 -7.76
N ASN A 53 2.33 -5.45 -8.32
CA ASN A 53 3.70 -5.73 -8.77
C ASN A 53 4.76 -5.35 -7.74
N PHE A 54 4.49 -4.38 -6.87
CA PHE A 54 5.54 -3.74 -6.07
C PHE A 54 5.27 -3.74 -4.56
N ILE A 55 4.11 -4.17 -4.07
CA ILE A 55 3.86 -4.19 -2.63
C ILE A 55 4.45 -5.44 -1.96
N ARG A 56 5.14 -5.18 -0.85
CA ARG A 56 5.59 -6.20 0.10
C ARG A 56 4.93 -5.95 1.45
N VAL A 57 4.29 -6.99 1.99
CA VAL A 57 3.58 -6.97 3.28
C VAL A 57 4.49 -7.54 4.38
N ILE A 58 4.51 -6.90 5.55
CA ILE A 58 5.37 -7.22 6.71
C ILE A 58 4.60 -7.29 8.03
#